data_AF-A0A9X8N4H8-F1
#
_entry.id   AF-A0A9X8N4H8-F1
#
_cell.length_a   1.000
_cell.length_b   1.000
_cell.length_c   1.000
_cell.angle_alpha   90.00
_cell.angle_beta   90.00
_cell.angle_gamma   90.00
#
_symmetry.space_group_name_H-M   'P 1'
#
loop_
_entity.id
_entity.type
_entity.pdbx_description
1 polymer ?
#
loop_
_entity_poly.entity_id
_entity_poly.type
_entity_poly.pdbx_seq_one_letter_code
_entity_poly.pdbx_strand_id
1 'polypeptide(L)' 'MVVERVTGVSLSRASVWRLLKDRLGWSLQRPERRAVERDEPEITRWITHEWPRIKRGR' A
#
# COMPACT_ATOMS: atom_id res chain seq x y z
N MET A 1 -16.21 12.02 12.09
CA MET A 1 -14.90 11.75 11.41
C MET A 1 -14.04 10.88 12.32
N VAL A 2 -13.12 10.03 11.81
CA VAL A 2 -12.36 9.07 12.68
C VAL A 2 -11.57 9.77 13.78
N VAL A 3 -10.92 10.90 13.46
CA VAL A 3 -10.12 11.66 14.43
C VAL A 3 -10.95 12.07 15.65
N GLU A 4 -12.12 12.65 15.43
CA GLU A 4 -13.03 13.06 16.50
C GLU A 4 -13.56 11.87 17.31
N ARG A 5 -13.89 10.76 16.66
CA ARG A 5 -14.37 9.54 17.34
C ARG A 5 -13.32 8.95 18.29
N VAL A 6 -12.04 9.01 17.91
CA VAL A 6 -10.94 8.41 18.67
C VAL A 6 -10.36 9.37 19.71
N THR A 7 -10.37 10.68 19.44
CA THR A 7 -9.70 11.68 20.27
C THR A 7 -10.64 12.62 21.02
N GLY A 8 -11.93 12.66 20.67
CA GLY A 8 -12.89 13.64 21.20
C GLY A 8 -12.71 15.06 20.66
N VAL A 9 -11.69 15.32 19.85
CA VAL A 9 -11.38 16.65 19.30
C VAL A 9 -12.02 16.82 17.94
N SER A 10 -12.85 17.85 17.80
CA SER A 10 -13.41 18.22 16.51
C SER A 10 -12.41 19.06 15.70
N LEU A 11 -12.05 18.57 14.52
CA LEU A 11 -11.12 19.24 13.60
C LEU A 11 -11.76 19.35 12.22
N SER A 12 -11.50 20.45 11.52
CA SER A 12 -11.83 20.53 10.10
C SER A 12 -10.91 19.62 9.28
N ARG A 13 -11.39 19.13 8.12
CA ARG A 13 -10.60 18.27 7.21
C ARG A 13 -9.24 18.90 6.85
N ALA A 14 -9.21 20.21 6.61
CA ALA A 14 -7.97 20.95 6.30
C ALA A 14 -6.99 20.98 7.49
N SER A 15 -7.50 21.00 8.73
CA SER A 15 -6.66 20.98 9.93
C SER A 15 -6.09 19.60 10.20
N VAL A 16 -6.89 18.54 9.99
CA VAL A 16 -6.40 17.16 10.01
C VAL A 16 -5.28 16.97 8.99
N TRP A 17 -5.47 17.42 7.75
CA TRP A 17 -4.44 17.28 6.71
C TRP A 17 -3.13 18.02 7.06
N ARG A 18 -3.21 19.27 7.54
CA ARG A 18 -2.03 20.01 8.00
C ARG A 18 -1.31 19.32 9.16
N LEU A 19 -2.05 18.77 10.14
CA LEU A 19 -1.44 18.01 11.24
C LEU A 19 -0.67 16.80 10.72
N LEU A 20 -1.29 16.00 9.86
CA LEU A 20 -0.66 14.80 9.29
C LEU A 20 0.58 15.15 8.47
N LYS A 21 0.49 16.11 7.55
CA LYS A 21 1.58 16.47 6.66
C LYS A 21 2.71 17.24 7.36
N ASP A 22 2.37 18.30 8.09
CA ASP A 22 3.35 19.30 8.53
C ASP A 22 3.96 18.94 9.90
N ARG A 23 3.18 18.27 10.77
CA ARG A 23 3.65 17.90 12.12
C ARG A 23 4.10 16.45 12.22
N LEU A 24 3.39 15.54 11.57
CA LEU A 24 3.70 14.10 11.62
C LEU A 24 4.53 13.62 10.42
N GLY A 25 4.77 14.50 9.43
CA GLY A 25 5.59 14.16 8.26
C GLY A 25 4.94 13.15 7.32
N TRP A 26 3.63 12.98 7.38
CA TRP A 26 2.94 12.00 6.53
C TRP A 26 2.94 12.47 5.08
N SER A 27 3.41 11.60 4.20
CA SER A 27 3.24 11.72 2.76
C SER A 27 2.01 10.96 2.31
N LEU A 28 1.49 11.32 1.13
CA LEU A 28 0.40 10.58 0.51
C LEU A 28 0.81 9.12 0.29
N GLN A 29 0.21 8.22 1.06
CA GLN A 29 0.43 6.78 0.88
C GLN A 29 -0.36 6.33 -0.33
N ARG A 30 0.34 6.02 -1.42
CA ARG A 30 -0.27 5.34 -2.56
C ARG A 30 -0.32 3.85 -2.23
N PRO A 31 -1.50 3.21 -2.24
CA PRO A 31 -1.55 1.77 -2.11
C PRO A 31 -0.72 1.14 -3.22
N GLU A 32 -0.04 0.05 -2.88
CA GLU A 32 0.70 -0.74 -3.85
C GLU A 32 -0.25 -1.15 -4.99
N ARG A 33 0.16 -0.92 -6.25
CA ARG A 33 -0.62 -1.37 -7.41
C ARG A 33 -0.55 -2.89 -7.47
N ARG A 34 -1.56 -3.56 -6.93
CA ARG A 34 -1.72 -5.01 -7.04
C ARG A 34 -2.71 -5.32 -8.16
N ALA A 35 -2.32 -6.23 -9.05
CA ALA A 35 -3.24 -6.78 -10.04
C ALA A 35 -4.36 -7.54 -9.33
N VAL A 36 -5.59 -7.45 -9.83
CA VAL A 36 -6.74 -8.18 -9.27
C VAL A 36 -6.55 -9.70 -9.38
N GLU A 37 -5.88 -10.15 -10.43
CA GLU A 37 -5.58 -11.56 -10.73
C GLU A 37 -4.34 -12.08 -9.98
N ARG A 38 -3.78 -11.31 -9.04
CA ARG A 38 -2.54 -11.68 -8.36
C ARG A 38 -2.76 -12.90 -7.46
N ASP A 39 -2.12 -14.01 -7.82
CA ASP A 39 -2.09 -15.26 -7.05
C ASP A 39 -0.65 -15.50 -6.53
N GLU A 40 -0.44 -15.30 -5.22
CA GLU A 40 0.88 -15.45 -4.59
C GLU A 40 1.46 -16.88 -4.70
N PRO A 41 0.68 -17.95 -4.50
CA PRO A 41 1.11 -19.32 -4.82
C PRO A 41 1.62 -19.52 -6.25
N GLU A 42 0.87 -19.09 -7.27
CA GLU A 42 1.27 -19.25 -8.67
C GLU A 42 2.48 -18.38 -9.02
N ILE A 43 2.57 -17.17 -8.47
CA ILE A 43 3.76 -16.31 -8.61
C ILE A 43 4.99 -17.03 -8.04
N THR A 44 4.88 -17.60 -6.85
CA THR A 44 5.99 -18.32 -6.20
C THR A 44 6.40 -19.52 -7.05
N ARG A 45 5.43 -20.34 -7.49
CA ARG A 45 5.68 -21.48 -8.37
C ARG A 45 6.39 -21.04 -9.66
N TRP A 46 5.91 -19.99 -10.31
CA TRP A 46 6.45 -19.49 -11.58
C TRP A 46 7.90 -19.01 -11.42
N ILE A 47 8.19 -18.24 -10.36
CA ILE A 47 9.56 -17.77 -10.06
C ILE A 47 10.51 -18.95 -9.81
N THR A 48 10.06 -20.00 -9.13
CA THR A 48 10.90 -21.15 -8.82
C THR A 48 11.13 -22.08 -10.02
N HIS A 49 10.10 -22.30 -10.84
CA HIS A 49 10.13 -23.37 -11.86
C HIS A 49 10.24 -22.83 -13.28
N GLU A 50 9.40 -21.86 -13.64
CA GLU A 50 9.29 -21.36 -15.01
C GLU A 50 10.41 -20.38 -15.34
N TRP A 51 10.71 -19.46 -14.42
CA TRP A 51 11.75 -18.46 -14.65
C TRP A 51 13.14 -19.07 -14.90
N PRO A 52 13.64 -20.04 -14.11
CA PRO A 52 14.91 -20.70 -14.39
C PRO A 52 14.87 -21.58 -15.65
N ARG A 53 13.70 -22.12 -16.03
CA ARG A 53 13.52 -22.91 -17.26
C ARG A 53 13.64 -22.03 -18.50
N ILE A 54 12.96 -20.88 -18.51
CA ILE A 54 12.97 -19.91 -19.61
C ILE A 54 14.38 -19.29 -19.74
N LYS A 55 14.99 -18.88 -18.62
CA LYS A 55 16.33 -18.25 -18.62
C LYS A 55 17.43 -19.18 -19.15
N ARG A 56 17.27 -20.51 -18.99
CA ARG A 56 18.23 -21.51 -19.47
C ARG A 56 18.16 -21.75 -20.98
N GLY A 57 17.20 -21.15 -21.69
CA GLY A 57 17.08 -21.23 -23.14
C GLY A 57 16.85 -22.67 -23.59
N ARG A 58 15.59 -23.10 -23.60
CA ARG A 58 15.19 -24.23 -24.44
C ARG A 58 14.53 -23.70 -25.70
#